data_AF-A0A7G8WCR5-F1
#
_entry.id   AF-A0A7G8WCR5-F1
#
_cell.length_a   1.000
_cell.length_b   1.000
_cell.length_c   1.000
_cell.angle_alpha   90.00
_cell.angle_beta   90.00
_cell.angle_gamma   90.00
#
_symmetry.space_group_name_H-M   'P 1'
#
loop_
_entity.id
_entity.type
_entity.pdbx_description
1 polymer ?
#
loop_
_entity_poly.entity_id
_entity_poly.type
_entity_poly.pdbx_seq_one_letter_code
_entity_poly.pdbx_strand_id
1 'polypeptide(L)'
;MKIKTKHIALTLFLVDAFLLIINMEYRDETLSVIPYLNFAKFLFCLGTLSFVIYLIIAKSKETLFITVIISIISFSLSLFYNLRIAKDNYDRIQCLKGISEYFQYFEYESCSKIEKRFEADLKNGEIIYFQDEYNPDLEFEEKLRDKYSIELIGISCTRYTSMNCYNDLVKDYIRKKNEKIIE
;
A
#
# COMPACT_ATOMS: atom_id res chain seq x y z
N MET A 1 11.43 36.70 9.75
CA MET A 1 10.28 35.90 9.30
C MET A 1 10.41 35.39 7.86
N LYS A 2 10.69 36.25 6.86
CA LYS A 2 10.81 35.87 5.43
C LYS A 2 11.74 34.68 5.13
N ILE A 3 12.91 34.61 5.77
CA ILE A 3 13.87 33.52 5.55
C ILE A 3 13.25 32.17 5.97
N LYS A 4 12.67 32.07 7.17
CA LYS A 4 12.06 30.82 7.66
C LYS A 4 10.93 30.32 6.75
N THR A 5 10.03 31.21 6.31
CA THR A 5 8.89 30.82 5.46
C THR A 5 9.31 30.32 4.08
N LYS A 6 10.32 30.96 3.45
CA LYS A 6 10.89 30.50 2.17
C LYS A 6 11.46 29.09 2.28
N HIS A 7 12.15 28.79 3.38
CA HIS A 7 12.75 27.46 3.60
C HIS A 7 11.69 26.39 3.84
N ILE A 8 10.60 26.71 4.54
CA ILE A 8 9.46 25.80 4.73
C ILE A 8 8.83 25.46 3.38
N ALA A 9 8.48 26.47 2.58
CA ALA A 9 7.87 26.26 1.26
C ALA A 9 8.80 25.50 0.31
N LEU A 10 10.11 25.80 0.33
CA LEU A 10 11.10 25.07 -0.47
C LEU A 10 11.23 23.60 -0.03
N THR A 11 11.23 23.33 1.27
CA THR A 11 11.31 21.97 1.80
C THR A 11 10.08 21.17 1.38
N LEU A 12 8.89 21.74 1.55
CA LEU A 12 7.65 21.12 1.11
C LEU A 12 7.66 20.83 -0.40
N PHE A 13 8.08 21.80 -1.21
CA PHE A 13 8.22 21.62 -2.65
C PHE A 13 9.15 20.44 -3.01
N LEU A 14 10.33 20.35 -2.38
CA LEU A 14 11.29 19.29 -2.68
C LEU A 14 10.79 17.90 -2.25
N VAL A 15 10.19 17.81 -1.06
CA VAL A 15 9.62 16.55 -0.55
C VAL A 15 8.46 16.10 -1.42
N ASP A 16 7.55 17.01 -1.78
CA ASP A 16 6.45 16.71 -2.69
C ASP A 16 6.93 16.29 -4.07
N ALA A 17 7.90 17.00 -4.65
CA ALA A 17 8.44 16.66 -5.96
C ALA A 17 9.03 15.25 -5.96
N PHE A 18 9.80 14.91 -4.92
CA PHE A 18 10.36 13.58 -4.75
C PHE A 18 9.27 12.51 -4.64
N LEU A 19 8.30 12.67 -3.72
CA LEU A 19 7.22 11.70 -3.54
C LEU A 19 6.33 11.56 -4.77
N LEU A 20 6.07 12.66 -5.48
CA LEU A 20 5.25 12.65 -6.69
C LEU A 20 5.92 11.84 -7.80
N ILE A 21 7.24 11.96 -7.97
CA ILE A 21 8.02 11.16 -8.93
C ILE A 21 7.92 9.68 -8.58
N ILE A 22 8.15 9.32 -7.32
CA ILE A 22 8.04 7.93 -6.83
C ILE A 22 6.62 7.39 -7.05
N ASN A 23 5.59 8.15 -6.67
CA ASN A 23 4.20 7.76 -6.84
C ASN A 23 3.77 7.64 -8.31
N MET A 24 4.43 8.36 -9.23
CA MET A 24 4.20 8.24 -10.67
C MET A 24 4.85 7.00 -11.28
N GLU A 25 6.03 6.61 -10.77
CA GLU A 25 6.78 5.43 -11.21
C GLU A 25 6.07 4.15 -10.76
N TYR A 26 5.71 4.08 -9.48
CA TYR A 26 5.00 2.94 -8.90
C TYR A 26 3.47 3.08 -9.00
N ARG A 27 2.98 3.89 -9.94
CA ARG A 27 1.53 4.08 -10.10
C ARG A 27 0.90 2.78 -10.57
N ASP A 28 -0.23 2.45 -10.00
CA ASP A 28 -1.02 1.33 -10.47
C ASP A 28 -2.06 1.77 -11.51
N GLU A 29 -2.22 0.98 -12.57
CA GLU A 29 -3.08 1.32 -13.71
C GLU A 29 -4.56 0.95 -13.51
N THR A 30 -4.91 0.14 -12.49
CA THR A 30 -6.24 -0.50 -12.44
C THR A 30 -7.20 0.02 -11.35
N LEU A 31 -6.78 0.88 -10.41
CA LEU A 31 -7.63 1.32 -9.27
C LEU A 31 -7.43 2.78 -8.80
N SER A 32 -8.25 3.18 -7.81
CA SER A 32 -8.49 4.48 -7.11
C SER A 32 -7.28 5.39 -6.77
N VAL A 33 -6.07 4.99 -7.11
CA VAL A 33 -4.83 5.78 -7.01
C VAL A 33 -4.80 6.91 -8.04
N ILE A 34 -5.40 6.71 -9.23
CA ILE A 34 -5.35 7.69 -10.33
C ILE A 34 -6.04 9.02 -9.95
N PRO A 35 -7.26 9.05 -9.37
CA PRO A 35 -7.89 10.29 -8.93
C PRO A 35 -7.06 11.05 -7.88
N TYR A 36 -6.53 10.36 -6.86
CA TYR A 36 -5.72 10.99 -5.82
C TYR A 36 -4.39 11.50 -6.36
N LEU A 37 -3.73 10.76 -7.25
CA LEU A 37 -2.50 11.18 -7.91
C LEU A 37 -2.73 12.42 -8.78
N ASN A 38 -3.86 12.48 -9.52
CA ASN A 38 -4.24 13.65 -10.30
C ASN A 38 -4.49 14.87 -9.40
N PHE A 39 -5.14 14.67 -8.25
CA PHE A 39 -5.36 15.75 -7.29
C PHE A 39 -4.04 16.24 -6.66
N ALA A 40 -3.14 15.32 -6.30
CA ALA A 40 -1.80 15.64 -5.80
C ALA A 40 -1.00 16.46 -6.82
N LYS A 41 -1.01 16.05 -8.10
CA LYS A 41 -0.38 16.78 -9.22
C LYS A 41 -0.96 18.18 -9.39
N PHE A 42 -2.29 18.31 -9.36
CA PHE A 42 -2.95 19.60 -9.49
C PHE A 42 -2.56 20.56 -8.36
N LEU A 43 -2.61 20.09 -7.11
CA LEU A 43 -2.21 20.87 -5.95
C LEU A 43 -0.72 21.23 -5.99
N PHE A 44 0.14 20.31 -6.38
CA PHE A 44 1.57 20.57 -6.54
C PHE A 44 1.84 21.66 -7.58
N CYS A 45 1.14 21.61 -8.72
CA CYS A 45 1.21 22.62 -9.76
C CYS A 45 0.74 24.00 -9.25
N LEU A 46 -0.41 24.05 -8.57
CA LEU A 46 -0.94 25.27 -7.96
C LEU A 46 0.02 25.88 -6.93
N GLY A 47 0.61 25.03 -6.08
CA GLY A 47 1.62 25.43 -5.09
C GLY A 47 2.87 25.96 -5.76
N THR A 48 3.36 25.29 -6.81
CA THR A 48 4.53 25.69 -7.58
C THR A 48 4.33 27.05 -8.26
N LEU A 49 3.19 27.25 -8.92
CA LEU A 49 2.86 28.54 -9.55
C LEU A 49 2.83 29.67 -8.51
N SER A 50 2.16 29.43 -7.38
CA SER A 50 2.09 30.41 -6.28
C SER A 50 3.47 30.69 -5.68
N PHE A 51 4.34 29.69 -5.60
CA PHE A 51 5.68 29.82 -5.04
C PHE A 51 6.61 30.60 -5.99
N VAL A 52 6.50 30.37 -7.29
CA VAL A 52 7.21 31.15 -8.32
C VAL A 52 6.77 32.61 -8.29
N ILE A 53 5.46 32.88 -8.18
CA ILE A 53 4.93 34.25 -8.03
C ILE A 53 5.51 34.89 -6.76
N TYR A 54 5.51 34.18 -5.63
CA TYR A 54 6.08 34.65 -4.37
C TYR A 54 7.56 35.04 -4.50
N LEU A 55 8.36 34.24 -5.22
CA LEU A 55 9.80 34.45 -5.34
C LEU A 55 10.18 35.57 -6.32
N ILE A 56 9.44 35.72 -7.42
CA ILE A 56 9.87 36.53 -8.57
C ILE A 56 8.97 37.75 -8.79
N ILE A 57 7.65 37.58 -8.68
CA ILE A 57 6.66 38.56 -9.17
C ILE A 57 6.12 39.43 -8.03
N ALA A 58 5.91 38.85 -6.85
CA ALA A 58 5.27 39.51 -5.73
C ALA A 58 6.15 40.63 -5.16
N LYS A 59 5.75 41.89 -5.39
CA LYS A 59 6.46 43.08 -4.90
C LYS A 59 5.84 43.70 -3.65
N SER A 60 4.52 43.59 -3.48
CA SER A 60 3.81 44.12 -2.31
C SER A 60 3.85 43.14 -1.13
N LYS A 61 3.75 43.67 0.11
CA LYS A 61 3.71 42.83 1.32
C LYS A 61 2.48 41.91 1.35
N GLU A 62 1.33 42.41 0.92
CA GLU A 62 0.07 41.65 0.88
C GLU A 62 0.14 40.52 -0.15
N THR A 63 0.60 40.80 -1.38
CA THR A 63 0.75 39.78 -2.41
C THR A 63 1.78 38.72 -2.00
N LEU A 64 2.89 39.12 -1.36
CA LEU A 64 3.87 38.18 -0.80
C LEU A 64 3.24 37.25 0.24
N PHE A 65 2.40 37.79 1.13
CA PHE A 65 1.73 37.02 2.17
C PHE A 65 0.71 36.03 1.61
N ILE A 66 -0.12 36.48 0.67
CA ILE A 66 -1.16 35.63 0.04
C ILE A 66 -0.51 34.50 -0.76
N THR A 67 0.48 34.82 -1.61
CA THR A 67 1.13 33.83 -2.49
C THR A 67 1.89 32.76 -1.70
N VAL A 68 2.58 33.14 -0.61
CA VAL A 68 3.27 32.15 0.22
C VAL A 68 2.31 31.26 0.99
N ILE A 69 1.18 31.79 1.47
CA ILE A 69 0.14 30.98 2.15
C ILE A 69 -0.47 29.98 1.19
N ILE A 70 -0.87 30.41 -0.01
CA ILE A 70 -1.42 29.51 -1.02
C ILE A 70 -0.40 28.41 -1.34
N SER A 71 0.87 28.77 -1.53
CA SER A 71 1.94 27.79 -1.77
C SER A 71 2.02 26.73 -0.67
N ILE A 72 2.08 27.16 0.60
CA ILE A 72 2.21 26.26 1.74
C ILE A 72 0.98 25.36 1.88
N ILE A 73 -0.24 25.91 1.74
CA ILE A 73 -1.48 25.13 1.83
C ILE A 73 -1.54 24.10 0.70
N SER A 74 -1.26 24.51 -0.53
CA SER A 74 -1.26 23.63 -1.70
C SER A 74 -0.23 22.51 -1.57
N PHE A 75 1.01 22.80 -1.17
CA PHE A 75 2.01 21.75 -0.92
C PHE A 75 1.62 20.85 0.25
N SER A 76 1.12 21.39 1.37
CA SER A 76 0.70 20.57 2.51
C SER A 76 -0.42 19.59 2.13
N LEU A 77 -1.39 20.03 1.33
CA LEU A 77 -2.44 19.16 0.80
C LEU A 77 -1.87 18.15 -0.21
N SER A 78 -0.98 18.58 -1.11
CA SER A 78 -0.32 17.67 -2.06
C SER A 78 0.44 16.56 -1.32
N LEU A 79 1.19 16.93 -0.28
CA LEU A 79 1.94 16.02 0.58
C LEU A 79 1.03 15.01 1.27
N PHE A 80 -0.11 15.45 1.79
CA PHE A 80 -1.09 14.56 2.39
C PHE A 80 -1.55 13.47 1.41
N TYR A 81 -1.89 13.85 0.17
CA TYR A 81 -2.28 12.87 -0.85
C TYR A 81 -1.10 12.00 -1.29
N ASN A 82 0.10 12.57 -1.44
CA ASN A 82 1.32 11.84 -1.78
C ASN A 82 1.66 10.76 -0.75
N LEU A 83 1.55 11.07 0.54
CA LEU A 83 1.80 10.10 1.61
C LEU A 83 0.77 8.97 1.63
N ARG A 84 -0.51 9.31 1.38
CA ARG A 84 -1.57 8.31 1.27
C ARG A 84 -1.33 7.36 0.10
N ILE A 85 -1.00 7.90 -1.07
CA ILE A 85 -0.68 7.10 -2.27
C ILE A 85 0.56 6.24 -2.03
N ALA A 86 1.60 6.80 -1.40
CA ALA A 86 2.81 6.05 -1.09
C ALA A 86 2.53 4.85 -0.18
N LYS A 87 1.65 5.03 0.83
CA LYS A 87 1.17 3.92 1.67
C LYS A 87 0.43 2.87 0.84
N ASP A 88 -0.54 3.29 0.03
CA ASP A 88 -1.33 2.37 -0.79
C ASP A 88 -0.44 1.58 -1.78
N ASN A 89 0.54 2.25 -2.39
CA ASN A 89 1.54 1.63 -3.26
C ASN A 89 2.43 0.64 -2.49
N TYR A 90 2.91 1.02 -1.31
CA TYR A 90 3.74 0.15 -0.46
C TYR A 90 2.99 -1.11 -0.04
N ASP A 91 1.78 -0.95 0.50
CA ASP A 91 0.92 -2.06 0.95
C ASP A 91 0.69 -3.04 -0.21
N ARG A 92 0.46 -2.51 -1.42
CA ARG A 92 0.27 -3.33 -2.61
C ARG A 92 1.55 -4.03 -3.08
N ILE A 93 2.69 -3.35 -3.12
CA ILE A 93 3.97 -3.98 -3.48
C ILE A 93 4.29 -5.13 -2.52
N GLN A 94 4.09 -4.94 -1.23
CA GLN A 94 4.28 -6.00 -0.24
C GLN A 94 3.30 -7.15 -0.47
N CYS A 95 2.03 -6.87 -0.73
CA CYS A 95 1.03 -7.90 -1.07
C CYS A 95 1.45 -8.70 -2.30
N LEU A 96 1.76 -8.01 -3.41
CA LEU A 96 2.20 -8.64 -4.66
C LEU A 96 3.43 -9.51 -4.45
N LYS A 97 4.40 -9.07 -3.64
CA LYS A 97 5.59 -9.86 -3.31
C LYS A 97 5.21 -11.13 -2.55
N GLY A 98 4.38 -11.02 -1.51
CA GLY A 98 3.96 -12.15 -0.67
C GLY A 98 3.15 -13.21 -1.40
N ILE A 99 2.38 -12.82 -2.43
CA ILE A 99 1.53 -13.77 -3.19
C ILE A 99 2.05 -14.06 -4.60
N SER A 100 3.23 -13.54 -4.96
CA SER A 100 3.75 -13.58 -6.34
C SER A 100 3.85 -15.00 -6.89
N GLU A 101 4.34 -15.93 -6.09
CA GLU A 101 4.48 -17.34 -6.44
C GLU A 101 3.13 -18.04 -6.66
N TYR A 102 2.07 -17.50 -6.08
CA TYR A 102 0.72 -18.06 -6.13
C TYR A 102 -0.12 -17.55 -7.30
N PHE A 103 0.29 -16.47 -7.98
CA PHE A 103 -0.50 -15.85 -9.06
C PHE A 103 -0.92 -16.81 -10.18
N GLN A 104 -0.03 -17.73 -10.57
CA GLN A 104 -0.32 -18.71 -11.63
C GLN A 104 -1.40 -19.73 -11.24
N TYR A 105 -1.68 -19.87 -9.94
CA TYR A 105 -2.69 -20.77 -9.39
C TYR A 105 -3.98 -20.06 -9.00
N PHE A 106 -3.99 -18.73 -8.99
CA PHE A 106 -5.17 -17.94 -8.70
C PHE A 106 -6.09 -17.85 -9.92
N GLU A 107 -7.30 -18.38 -9.76
CA GLU A 107 -8.38 -18.34 -10.73
C GLU A 107 -9.60 -17.65 -10.10
N TYR A 108 -10.34 -16.88 -10.90
CA TYR A 108 -11.50 -16.13 -10.38
C TYR A 108 -12.67 -17.03 -10.00
N GLU A 109 -12.84 -18.17 -10.66
CA GLU A 109 -14.03 -19.04 -10.50
C GLU A 109 -13.68 -20.52 -10.27
N SER A 110 -12.40 -20.86 -10.09
CA SER A 110 -11.94 -22.24 -9.93
C SER A 110 -10.95 -22.38 -8.78
N CYS A 111 -11.04 -23.51 -8.09
CA CYS A 111 -10.11 -23.91 -7.03
C CYS A 111 -9.08 -24.94 -7.53
N SER A 112 -9.22 -25.49 -8.75
CA SER A 112 -8.49 -26.70 -9.14
C SER A 112 -6.96 -26.54 -9.12
N LYS A 113 -6.44 -25.40 -9.59
CA LYS A 113 -4.99 -25.15 -9.57
C LYS A 113 -4.45 -24.90 -8.17
N ILE A 114 -5.19 -24.17 -7.35
CA ILE A 114 -4.76 -23.81 -6.01
C ILE A 114 -4.84 -25.00 -5.05
N GLU A 115 -5.79 -25.92 -5.26
CA GLU A 115 -5.88 -27.21 -4.55
C GLU A 115 -4.65 -28.08 -4.82
N LYS A 116 -4.24 -28.20 -6.09
CA LYS A 116 -3.00 -28.92 -6.44
C LYS A 116 -1.76 -28.27 -5.84
N ARG A 117 -1.73 -26.94 -5.76
CA ARG A 117 -0.65 -26.21 -5.09
C ARG A 117 -0.62 -26.53 -3.60
N PHE A 118 -1.78 -26.55 -2.93
CA PHE A 118 -1.86 -26.94 -1.52
C PHE A 118 -1.31 -28.35 -1.26
N GLU A 119 -1.59 -29.34 -2.13
CA GLU A 119 -1.03 -30.68 -1.97
C GLU A 119 0.51 -30.70 -2.05
N ALA A 120 1.11 -29.85 -2.88
CA ALA A 120 2.55 -29.71 -2.98
C ALA A 120 3.13 -29.02 -1.73
N ASP A 121 2.53 -27.89 -1.33
CA ASP A 121 2.92 -27.14 -0.12
C ASP A 121 2.84 -28.03 1.13
N LEU A 122 1.78 -28.84 1.25
CA LEU A 122 1.59 -29.79 2.34
C LEU A 122 2.71 -30.85 2.40
N LYS A 123 3.19 -31.32 1.23
CA LYS A 123 4.30 -32.29 1.17
C LYS A 123 5.64 -31.66 1.53
N ASN A 124 5.83 -30.38 1.18
CA ASN A 124 7.06 -29.63 1.42
C ASN A 124 7.10 -29.00 2.83
N GLY A 125 5.96 -28.91 3.52
CA GLY A 125 5.85 -28.20 4.80
C GLY A 125 5.77 -26.68 4.64
N GLU A 126 5.38 -26.20 3.46
CA GLU A 126 5.32 -24.78 3.07
C GLU A 126 3.86 -24.28 3.06
N ILE A 127 3.07 -24.68 4.05
CA ILE A 127 1.65 -24.34 4.11
C ILE A 127 1.50 -22.88 4.53
N ILE A 128 0.66 -22.13 3.82
CA ILE A 128 0.39 -20.72 4.12
C ILE A 128 -1.07 -20.48 4.51
N TYR A 129 -1.37 -19.31 5.07
CA TYR A 129 -2.72 -18.85 5.30
C TYR A 129 -2.85 -17.38 4.87
N PHE A 130 -3.80 -17.09 3.99
CA PHE A 130 -4.04 -15.73 3.49
C PHE A 130 -5.00 -14.99 4.44
N GLN A 131 -4.56 -13.93 5.11
CA GLN A 131 -5.41 -13.11 5.99
C GLN A 131 -5.78 -11.79 5.33
N ASP A 132 -7.05 -11.38 5.43
CA ASP A 132 -7.56 -10.13 4.84
C ASP A 132 -6.98 -8.84 5.46
N GLU A 133 -6.27 -8.95 6.58
CA GLU A 133 -5.71 -7.83 7.32
C GLU A 133 -4.19 -7.80 7.14
N TYR A 134 -3.65 -6.63 6.81
CA TYR A 134 -2.21 -6.41 6.68
C TYR A 134 -1.47 -6.53 8.02
N ASN A 135 -2.18 -6.27 9.13
CA ASN A 135 -1.63 -6.32 10.47
C ASN A 135 -2.21 -7.54 11.19
N PRO A 136 -1.54 -8.70 11.10
CA PRO A 136 -2.08 -9.92 11.67
C PRO A 136 -2.18 -9.81 13.19
N ASP A 137 -3.15 -10.51 13.75
CA ASP A 137 -3.17 -10.77 15.19
C ASP A 137 -1.93 -11.62 15.52
N LEU A 138 -1.00 -11.04 16.30
CA LEU A 138 0.25 -11.70 16.66
C LEU A 138 0.00 -13.05 17.33
N GLU A 139 -1.05 -13.16 18.16
CA GLU A 139 -1.39 -14.42 18.82
C GLU A 139 -1.85 -15.47 17.79
N PHE A 140 -2.59 -15.03 16.76
CA PHE A 140 -3.01 -15.91 15.67
C PHE A 140 -1.84 -16.37 14.80
N GLU A 141 -0.94 -15.45 14.44
CA GLU A 141 0.28 -15.76 13.67
C GLU A 141 1.18 -16.74 14.42
N GLU A 142 1.47 -16.46 15.70
CA GLU A 142 2.27 -17.32 16.56
C GLU A 142 1.66 -18.72 16.67
N LYS A 143 0.34 -18.80 16.84
CA LYS A 143 -0.36 -20.09 16.91
C LYS A 143 -0.27 -20.88 15.61
N LEU A 144 -0.43 -20.24 14.45
CA LEU A 144 -0.30 -20.91 13.15
C LEU A 144 1.11 -21.44 12.92
N ARG A 145 2.12 -20.61 13.17
CA ARG A 145 3.52 -20.95 12.99
C ARG A 145 3.96 -22.04 13.97
N ASP A 146 3.73 -21.85 15.27
CA ASP A 146 4.36 -22.68 16.29
C ASP A 146 3.65 -24.03 16.46
N LYS A 147 2.32 -24.08 16.29
CA LYS A 147 1.53 -25.32 16.43
C LYS A 147 1.35 -26.08 15.12
N TYR A 148 1.23 -25.36 14.01
CA TYR A 148 0.86 -25.96 12.73
C TYR A 148 1.93 -25.83 11.65
N SER A 149 2.99 -25.06 11.89
CA SER A 149 4.02 -24.75 10.88
C SER A 149 3.41 -24.11 9.64
N ILE A 150 2.44 -23.23 9.86
CA ILE A 150 1.74 -22.49 8.81
C ILE A 150 2.23 -21.04 8.83
N GLU A 151 2.68 -20.54 7.69
CA GLU A 151 3.05 -19.13 7.51
C GLU A 151 1.80 -18.29 7.24
N LEU A 152 1.75 -17.10 7.83
CA LEU A 152 0.64 -16.18 7.65
C LEU A 152 1.02 -15.08 6.66
N ILE A 153 0.24 -14.93 5.60
CA ILE A 153 0.42 -13.87 4.61
C ILE A 153 -0.76 -12.91 4.71
N GLY A 154 -0.49 -11.73 5.26
CA GLY A 154 -1.45 -10.61 5.25
C GLY A 154 -1.61 -10.06 3.84
N ILE A 155 -2.82 -10.15 3.28
CA ILE A 155 -3.17 -9.64 1.96
C ILE A 155 -3.94 -8.32 2.09
N SER A 156 -3.39 -7.25 1.52
CA SER A 156 -4.03 -5.92 1.42
C SER A 156 -4.57 -5.64 0.00
N CYS A 157 -4.51 -6.63 -0.89
CA CYS A 157 -4.80 -6.49 -2.31
C CYS A 157 -5.98 -7.36 -2.78
N THR A 158 -6.27 -7.34 -4.09
CA THR A 158 -7.42 -8.04 -4.68
C THR A 158 -7.50 -9.49 -4.23
N ARG A 159 -8.65 -9.86 -3.66
CA ARG A 159 -8.93 -11.21 -3.21
C ARG A 159 -9.37 -12.07 -4.40
N TYR A 160 -8.64 -13.15 -4.65
CA TYR A 160 -9.05 -14.17 -5.61
C TYR A 160 -9.86 -15.25 -4.89
N THR A 161 -10.88 -15.78 -5.55
CA THR A 161 -11.69 -16.90 -5.01
C THR A 161 -10.81 -18.08 -4.60
N SER A 162 -9.76 -18.37 -5.37
CA SER A 162 -8.77 -19.41 -5.06
C SER A 162 -8.07 -19.25 -3.70
N MET A 163 -7.86 -18.01 -3.21
CA MET A 163 -7.27 -17.79 -1.89
C MET A 163 -8.18 -18.35 -0.79
N ASN A 164 -9.49 -18.22 -0.94
CA ASN A 164 -10.47 -18.80 -0.01
C ASN A 164 -10.46 -20.32 -0.07
N CYS A 165 -10.39 -20.90 -1.28
CA CYS A 165 -10.30 -22.36 -1.42
C CYS A 165 -9.05 -22.90 -0.71
N TYR A 166 -7.90 -22.24 -0.85
CA TYR A 166 -6.68 -22.64 -0.15
C TYR A 166 -6.86 -22.57 1.37
N ASN A 167 -7.37 -21.45 1.89
CA ASN A 167 -7.59 -21.29 3.33
C ASN A 167 -8.57 -22.32 3.90
N ASP A 168 -9.58 -22.73 3.14
CA ASP A 168 -10.52 -23.77 3.59
C ASP A 168 -9.84 -25.15 3.69
N LEU A 169 -8.93 -25.49 2.76
CA LEU A 169 -8.09 -26.68 2.88
C LEU A 169 -7.16 -26.63 4.10
N VAL A 170 -6.59 -25.47 4.39
CA VAL A 170 -5.74 -25.25 5.57
C VAL A 170 -6.52 -25.46 6.86
N LYS A 171 -7.74 -24.92 6.95
CA LYS A 171 -8.64 -25.14 8.11
C LYS A 171 -8.94 -26.63 8.29
N ASP A 172 -9.20 -27.34 7.21
CA ASP A 172 -9.43 -28.79 7.23
C ASP A 172 -8.20 -29.57 7.70
N TYR A 173 -7.01 -29.18 7.27
CA TYR A 173 -5.74 -29.74 7.76
C TYR A 173 -5.57 -29.53 9.27
N ILE A 174 -5.79 -28.30 9.75
CA ILE A 174 -5.72 -27.95 11.17
C ILE A 174 -6.70 -28.80 11.99
N ARG A 175 -7.96 -28.93 11.52
CA ARG A 175 -8.99 -29.75 12.18
C ARG A 175 -8.55 -31.20 12.32
N LYS A 176 -8.11 -31.83 11.23
CA LYS A 176 -7.63 -33.23 11.22
C LYS A 176 -6.42 -33.44 12.12
N LYS A 177 -5.51 -32.47 12.19
CA LYS A 177 -4.32 -32.53 13.07
C LYS A 177 -4.72 -32.43 14.54
N ASN A 178 -5.72 -31.60 14.88
CA ASN A 178 -6.23 -31.51 16.25
C ASN A 178 -7.00 -32.78 16.67
N GLU A 179 -7.77 -33.40 15.78
CA GLU A 179 -8.45 -34.68 16.07
C GLU A 179 -7.44 -35.79 16.40
N LYS A 180 -6.33 -35.88 15.65
CA LYS A 180 -5.23 -36.84 15.91
C LYS A 180 -4.41 -36.59 17.18
N ILE A 181 -4.53 -35.42 17.79
CA ILE A 181 -3.85 -35.09 19.06
C ILE A 181 -4.71 -35.53 20.27
N ILE A 182 -6.00 -35.81 20.05
CA ILE A 182 -6.97 -36.15 21.10
C ILE A 182 -7.20 -37.67 21.21
N GLU A 183 -6.79 -38.46 20.21
CA GLU A 183 -6.66 -39.94 20.30
C GLU A 183 -5.29 -40.35 20.89
#